data_AF-A0AAV1J457-F1
#
_entry.id   AF-A0AAV1J457-F1
#
_cell.length_a   1.000
_cell.length_b   1.000
_cell.length_c   1.000
_cell.angle_alpha   90.00
_cell.angle_beta   90.00
_cell.angle_gamma   90.00
#
_symmetry.space_group_name_H-M   'P 1'
#
loop_
_entity.id
_entity.type
_entity.pdbx_description
1 polymer ?
#
loop_
_entity_poly.entity_id
_entity_poly.type
_entity_poly.pdbx_seq_one_letter_code
_entity_poly.pdbx_strand_id
1 'polypeptide(L)'
;MAAKSSSQNREGQTSDDIPLTSLEESLLSFEKLDRASPELWPEQIPGVSEFAPSQNPNQSPPSWNKGLTKEDMNYIQQLGSLTTIGLIMEVKKLHDIAYQLGLEEAKEMTRGKYLNIFSRRNRQ
;
A
#
# COMPACT_ATOMS: atom_id res chain seq x y z
N MET A 1 48.47 -51.15 -19.50
CA MET A 1 47.73 -52.41 -19.77
C MET A 1 46.86 -52.71 -18.55
N ALA A 2 45.57 -52.97 -18.79
CA ALA A 2 44.46 -53.44 -17.92
C ALA A 2 44.73 -53.72 -16.42
N ALA A 3 44.03 -53.10 -15.46
CA ALA A 3 42.61 -53.24 -15.04
C ALA A 3 42.35 -54.42 -14.08
N LYS A 4 41.90 -54.13 -12.84
CA LYS A 4 40.59 -54.54 -12.31
C LYS A 4 40.27 -53.90 -10.95
N SER A 5 39.00 -53.54 -10.81
CA SER A 5 38.28 -52.95 -9.69
C SER A 5 37.89 -53.97 -8.60
N SER A 6 37.69 -53.50 -7.36
CA SER A 6 36.46 -53.79 -6.58
C SER A 6 36.40 -52.99 -5.26
N SER A 7 35.16 -52.63 -4.91
CA SER A 7 34.70 -51.58 -3.99
C SER A 7 34.39 -52.06 -2.57
N GLN A 8 34.33 -51.11 -1.61
CA GLN A 8 33.41 -51.04 -0.44
C GLN A 8 33.79 -49.80 0.41
N ASN A 9 33.20 -48.62 0.19
CA ASN A 9 31.95 -48.04 0.77
C ASN A 9 31.87 -48.01 2.31
N ARG A 10 32.01 -46.80 2.89
CA ARG A 10 31.37 -46.35 4.15
C ARG A 10 31.11 -44.84 4.07
N GLU A 11 29.87 -44.49 3.73
CA GLU A 11 29.27 -43.18 3.96
C GLU A 11 28.88 -43.03 5.44
N GLY A 12 28.87 -41.79 5.95
CA GLY A 12 28.11 -41.44 7.16
C GLY A 12 28.82 -40.49 8.13
N GLN A 13 28.81 -39.18 7.84
CA GLN A 13 28.90 -38.16 8.88
C GLN A 13 28.15 -36.89 8.41
N THR A 14 26.82 -36.93 8.54
CA THR A 14 25.94 -35.77 8.37
C THR A 14 25.88 -35.03 9.69
N SER A 15 26.71 -34.01 9.86
CA SER A 15 26.45 -32.92 10.79
C SER A 15 25.44 -32.00 10.12
N ASP A 16 24.21 -31.92 10.64
CA ASP A 16 23.32 -30.73 10.64
C ASP A 16 21.88 -31.11 11.07
N ASP A 17 21.71 -31.86 12.16
CA ASP A 17 20.39 -32.08 12.78
C ASP A 17 20.21 -31.09 13.94
N ILE A 18 19.84 -29.85 13.64
CA ILE A 18 19.27 -28.96 14.66
C ILE A 18 17.90 -29.58 15.02
N PRO A 19 17.63 -29.94 16.30
CA PRO A 19 16.33 -30.48 16.69
C PRO A 19 15.22 -29.54 16.22
N LEU A 20 14.22 -30.07 15.49
CA LEU A 20 13.17 -29.27 14.84
C LEU A 20 12.46 -28.31 15.82
N THR A 21 12.35 -28.72 17.08
CA THR A 21 11.82 -27.92 18.19
C THR A 21 12.65 -26.67 18.50
N SER A 22 13.98 -26.75 18.38
CA SER A 22 14.89 -25.62 18.58
C SER A 22 14.83 -24.63 17.42
N LEU A 23 14.53 -25.09 16.20
CA LEU A 23 14.35 -24.21 15.05
C LEU A 23 13.01 -23.47 15.12
N GLU A 24 11.93 -24.17 15.48
CA GLU A 24 10.63 -23.52 15.73
C GLU A 24 10.73 -22.46 16.82
N GLU A 25 11.41 -22.75 17.93
CA GLU A 25 11.60 -21.81 19.04
C GLU A 25 12.45 -20.59 18.64
N SER A 26 13.40 -20.76 17.70
CA SER A 26 14.16 -19.65 17.12
C SER A 26 13.38 -18.82 16.10
N LEU A 27 12.30 -19.36 15.52
CA LEU A 27 11.43 -18.65 14.56
C LEU A 27 10.29 -17.88 15.25
N LEU A 28 10.06 -18.13 16.54
CA LEU A 28 9.15 -17.36 17.37
C LEU A 28 9.76 -15.99 17.73
N SER A 29 9.26 -14.92 17.10
CA SER A 29 9.61 -13.56 17.50
C SER A 29 8.78 -13.13 18.71
N PHE A 30 9.43 -12.90 19.85
CA PHE A 30 8.80 -12.31 21.04
C PHE A 30 8.64 -10.78 20.93
N GLU A 31 8.46 -10.25 19.71
CA GLU A 31 8.28 -8.82 19.48
C GLU A 31 6.91 -8.38 20.04
N LYS A 32 6.92 -7.49 21.03
CA LYS A 32 5.69 -6.80 21.46
C LYS A 32 5.31 -5.79 20.39
N LEU A 33 4.30 -6.10 19.60
CA LEU A 33 3.64 -5.17 18.69
C LEU A 33 2.75 -4.19 19.46
N ASP A 34 3.29 -3.49 20.47
CA ASP A 34 2.65 -2.33 21.11
C ASP A 34 2.70 -1.12 20.15
N ARG A 35 2.37 -1.36 18.88
CA ARG A 35 2.25 -0.39 17.80
C ARG A 35 0.89 0.28 17.86
N ALA A 36 0.49 0.77 19.03
CA ALA A 36 -0.42 1.90 19.02
C ALA A 36 0.27 2.96 18.15
N SER A 37 -0.37 3.36 17.06
CA SER A 37 0.17 4.40 16.17
C SER A 37 0.68 5.54 17.04
N PRO A 38 1.95 5.98 16.87
CA PRO A 38 2.48 7.10 17.64
C PRO A 38 1.46 8.23 17.63
N GLU A 39 1.16 8.80 18.81
CA GLU A 39 0.31 9.99 18.88
C GLU A 39 0.90 11.01 17.90
N LEU A 40 0.06 11.41 16.95
CA LEU A 40 0.50 12.21 15.80
C LEU A 40 0.89 13.59 16.31
N TRP A 41 2.16 13.73 16.71
CA TRP A 41 2.78 14.91 17.31
C TRP A 41 2.13 15.33 18.65
N PRO A 42 2.71 14.96 19.81
CA PRO A 42 2.16 15.38 21.11
C PRO A 42 2.24 16.91 21.31
N GLU A 43 3.10 17.62 20.58
CA GLU A 43 3.11 19.08 20.55
C GLU A 43 2.27 19.62 19.40
N GLN A 44 1.32 20.52 19.71
CA GLN A 44 0.64 21.32 18.70
C GLN A 44 1.65 22.24 18.02
N ILE A 45 2.20 21.80 16.88
CA ILE A 45 3.01 22.67 16.04
C ILE A 45 2.10 23.80 15.54
N PRO A 46 2.41 25.08 15.88
CA PRO A 46 1.65 26.22 15.40
C PRO A 46 1.55 26.20 13.89
N GLY A 47 0.34 26.19 13.36
CA GLY A 47 0.07 26.12 11.92
C GLY A 47 -0.19 24.71 11.36
N VAL A 48 0.14 23.61 12.05
CA VAL A 48 -0.22 22.24 11.62
C VAL A 48 -1.48 21.75 12.33
N SER A 49 -1.64 22.10 13.61
CA SER A 49 -2.80 21.68 14.43
C SER A 49 -4.15 22.17 13.92
N GLU A 50 -4.19 23.23 13.10
CA GLU A 50 -5.43 23.77 12.52
C GLU A 50 -5.91 23.00 11.27
N PHE A 51 -5.00 22.27 10.62
CA PHE A 51 -5.31 21.43 9.46
C PHE A 51 -5.52 19.96 9.84
N ALA A 52 -5.17 19.58 11.07
CA ALA A 52 -5.55 18.28 11.60
C ALA A 52 -7.07 18.18 11.60
N PRO A 53 -7.67 17.14 10.97
CA PRO A 53 -9.10 16.94 11.04
C PRO A 53 -9.51 16.88 12.50
N SER A 54 -10.34 17.83 12.94
CA SER A 54 -11.02 17.69 14.22
C SER A 54 -11.79 16.38 14.16
N GLN A 55 -11.42 15.42 15.02
CA GLN A 55 -12.10 14.13 15.11
C GLN A 55 -13.55 14.39 15.51
N ASN A 56 -14.39 14.63 14.50
CA ASN A 56 -15.81 14.78 14.69
C ASN A 56 -16.36 13.35 14.86
N PRO A 57 -17.02 13.01 15.98
CA PRO A 57 -17.50 11.65 16.26
C PRO A 57 -18.52 11.13 15.23
N ASN A 58 -19.01 11.98 14.33
CA ASN A 58 -19.92 11.62 13.24
C ASN A 58 -19.23 11.45 11.86
N GLN A 59 -17.89 11.47 11.77
CA GLN A 59 -17.21 11.18 10.52
C GLN A 59 -17.34 9.68 10.20
N SER A 60 -18.26 9.36 9.29
CA SER A 60 -18.27 8.06 8.63
C SER A 60 -16.90 7.80 8.02
N PRO A 61 -16.38 6.57 8.08
CA PRO A 61 -15.11 6.25 7.44
C PRO A 61 -15.12 6.73 5.98
N PRO A 62 -13.99 7.27 5.49
CA PRO A 62 -13.91 7.78 4.13
C PRO A 62 -14.40 6.75 3.12
N SER A 63 -14.99 7.19 2.00
CA SER A 63 -15.51 6.28 0.98
C SER A 63 -14.45 5.31 0.44
N TRP A 64 -13.17 5.71 0.42
CA TRP A 64 -12.05 4.86 0.02
C TRP A 64 -11.70 3.75 1.03
N ASN A 65 -12.14 3.89 2.29
CA ASN A 65 -11.98 2.85 3.32
C ASN A 65 -13.10 1.82 3.28
N LYS A 66 -14.12 2.01 2.43
CA LYS A 66 -15.15 1.01 2.19
C LYS A 66 -14.53 -0.15 1.40
N GLY A 67 -14.89 -1.38 1.78
CA GLY A 67 -14.51 -2.57 1.01
C GLY A 67 -15.05 -2.53 -0.42
N LEU A 68 -14.53 -3.41 -1.28
CA LEU A 68 -14.98 -3.50 -2.68
C LEU A 68 -16.49 -3.71 -2.76
N THR A 69 -17.15 -2.85 -3.52
CA THR A 69 -18.56 -2.99 -3.83
C THR A 69 -18.77 -4.11 -4.86
N LYS A 70 -20.02 -4.54 -5.04
CA LYS A 70 -20.37 -5.54 -6.06
C LYS A 70 -20.05 -5.02 -7.47
N GLU A 71 -20.22 -3.72 -7.67
CA GLU A 71 -19.94 -3.00 -8.89
C GLU A 71 -18.43 -3.02 -9.19
N ASP A 72 -17.59 -2.78 -8.18
CA ASP A 72 -16.13 -2.85 -8.32
C ASP A 72 -15.66 -4.26 -8.70
N MET A 73 -16.24 -5.29 -8.06
CA MET A 73 -15.94 -6.69 -8.38
C MET A 73 -16.31 -7.04 -9.81
N ASN A 74 -17.46 -6.56 -10.30
CA ASN A 74 -17.88 -6.77 -11.69
C ASN A 74 -16.93 -6.04 -12.66
N TYR A 75 -16.55 -4.81 -12.34
CA TYR A 75 -15.63 -4.04 -13.18
C TYR A 75 -14.25 -4.71 -13.28
N ILE A 76 -13.71 -5.25 -12.19
CA ILE A 76 -12.46 -6.02 -12.19
C ILE A 76 -12.58 -7.26 -13.07
N GLN A 77 -13.69 -7.99 -12.98
CA GLN A 77 -13.93 -9.16 -13.85
C GLN A 77 -14.01 -8.77 -15.32
N GLN A 78 -14.69 -7.66 -15.64
CA GLN A 78 -14.76 -7.12 -16.99
C GLN A 78 -13.36 -6.78 -17.52
N LEU A 79 -12.53 -6.09 -16.72
CA LEU A 79 -11.15 -5.77 -17.10
C LEU A 79 -10.30 -7.03 -17.30
N GLY A 80 -10.46 -8.05 -16.44
CA GLY A 80 -9.75 -9.33 -16.57
C GLY A 80 -10.18 -10.16 -17.79
N SER A 81 -11.38 -9.93 -18.32
CA SER A 81 -11.87 -10.59 -19.55
C SER A 81 -11.36 -9.97 -20.85
N LEU A 82 -10.70 -8.80 -20.78
CA LEU A 82 -10.18 -8.12 -21.96
C LEU A 82 -8.97 -8.85 -22.56
N THR A 83 -8.84 -8.75 -23.89
CA THR A 83 -7.60 -9.14 -24.56
C THR A 83 -6.46 -8.19 -24.18
N THR A 84 -5.21 -8.59 -24.35
CA THR A 84 -4.05 -7.74 -24.07
C THR A 84 -4.12 -6.39 -24.78
N ILE A 85 -4.58 -6.37 -26.04
CA ILE A 85 -4.78 -5.14 -26.81
C ILE A 85 -5.91 -4.29 -26.20
N GLY A 86 -7.03 -4.91 -25.81
CA GLY A 86 -8.13 -4.24 -25.13
C GLY A 86 -7.70 -3.58 -23.82
N LEU A 87 -6.90 -4.29 -23.01
CA LEU A 87 -6.36 -3.75 -21.77
C LEU A 87 -5.43 -2.55 -22.01
N ILE A 88 -4.55 -2.64 -23.02
CA ILE A 88 -3.67 -1.52 -23.39
C ILE A 88 -4.48 -0.29 -23.82
N MET A 89 -5.57 -0.48 -24.57
CA MET A 89 -6.45 0.63 -24.96
C MET A 89 -7.14 1.27 -23.75
N GLU A 90 -7.61 0.47 -22.79
CA GLU A 90 -8.26 1.02 -21.60
C GLU A 90 -7.27 1.76 -20.69
N VAL A 91 -6.02 1.29 -20.61
CA VAL A 91 -4.93 2.01 -19.93
C VAL A 91 -4.64 3.36 -20.62
N LYS A 92 -4.59 3.40 -21.95
CA LYS A 92 -4.41 4.65 -22.70
C LYS A 92 -5.56 5.63 -22.46
N LYS A 93 -6.80 5.13 -22.53
CA LYS A 93 -7.99 5.94 -22.25
C LYS A 93 -7.95 6.52 -20.83
N LEU A 94 -7.59 5.71 -19.83
CA LEU A 94 -7.44 6.19 -18.45
C LEU A 94 -6.36 7.26 -18.33
N HIS A 95 -5.23 7.09 -19.03
CA HIS A 95 -4.16 8.08 -19.09
C HIS A 95 -4.66 9.41 -19.67
N ASP A 96 -5.39 9.38 -20.79
CA ASP A 96 -5.94 10.57 -21.43
C ASP A 96 -6.93 11.31 -20.50
N ILE A 97 -7.80 10.56 -19.82
CA ILE A 97 -8.74 11.11 -18.83
C ILE A 97 -7.99 11.76 -17.66
N ALA A 98 -6.99 11.07 -17.10
CA ALA A 98 -6.20 11.60 -15.99
C ALA A 98 -5.45 12.88 -16.38
N TYR A 99 -4.91 12.93 -17.59
CA TYR A 99 -4.27 14.13 -18.13
C TYR A 99 -5.27 15.29 -18.26
N GLN A 100 -6.43 15.05 -18.87
CA GLN A 100 -7.46 16.08 -19.01
C GLN A 100 -7.94 16.59 -17.65
N LEU A 101 -8.20 15.69 -16.71
CA LEU A 101 -8.61 16.05 -15.35
C LEU A 101 -7.56 16.91 -14.65
N GLY A 102 -6.28 16.58 -14.79
CA GLY A 102 -5.19 17.38 -14.23
C GLY A 102 -5.11 18.80 -14.79
N LEU A 103 -5.38 18.98 -16.09
CA LEU A 103 -5.47 20.31 -16.71
C LEU A 103 -6.65 21.12 -16.16
N GLU A 104 -7.81 20.48 -16.01
CA GLU A 104 -9.02 21.11 -15.47
C GLU A 104 -8.84 21.50 -14.00
N GLU A 105 -8.26 20.62 -13.19
CA GLU A 105 -7.93 20.89 -11.79
C GLU A 105 -6.96 22.07 -11.66
N ALA A 106 -5.86 22.09 -12.44
CA ALA A 106 -4.90 23.18 -12.41
C ALA A 106 -5.53 24.54 -12.77
N LYS A 107 -6.47 24.54 -13.72
CA LYS A 107 -7.24 25.73 -14.11
C LYS A 107 -8.13 26.21 -12.96
N GLU A 108 -8.88 25.31 -12.32
CA GLU A 108 -9.75 25.67 -11.20
C GLU A 108 -8.94 26.09 -9.95
N MET A 109 -7.78 25.48 -9.71
CA MET A 109 -6.87 25.91 -8.65
C MET A 109 -6.35 27.33 -8.88
N THR A 110 -5.97 27.65 -10.12
CA THR A 110 -5.56 28.99 -10.53
C THR A 110 -6.70 29.99 -10.36
N ARG A 111 -7.91 29.62 -10.77
CA ARG A 111 -9.12 30.44 -10.58
C ARG A 111 -9.40 30.68 -9.10
N GLY A 112 -9.31 29.65 -8.26
CA GLY A 112 -9.46 29.75 -6.81
C GLY A 112 -8.45 30.72 -6.18
N LYS A 113 -7.20 30.71 -6.66
CA LYS A 113 -6.17 31.67 -6.24
C LYS A 113 -6.57 33.11 -6.57
N TYR A 114 -7.06 33.39 -7.78
CA TYR A 114 -7.51 34.74 -8.17
C TYR A 114 -8.77 35.20 -7.43
N LEU A 115 -9.67 34.26 -7.10
CA LEU A 115 -10.86 34.52 -6.29
C LEU A 115 -10.57 34.58 -4.79
N ASN A 116 -9.30 34.36 -4.41
CA ASN A 116 -8.82 34.44 -3.05
C ASN A 116 -9.59 33.55 -2.05
N ILE A 117 -10.17 32.45 -2.52
CA ILE A 117 -10.99 31.55 -1.68
C ILE A 117 -10.17 30.79 -0.63
N PHE A 118 -8.85 30.70 -0.86
CA PHE A 118 -7.90 30.10 0.07
C PHE A 118 -7.30 31.11 1.06
N SER A 119 -7.61 32.40 0.93
CA SER A 119 -7.17 33.37 1.93
C SER A 119 -7.94 33.17 3.23
N ARG A 120 -7.17 33.00 4.30
CA ARG A 120 -7.70 32.93 5.65
C ARG A 120 -8.35 34.28 5.99
N ARG A 121 -9.62 34.23 6.37
CA ARG A 121 -10.29 35.37 7.00
C ARG A 121 -9.58 35.57 8.34
N ASN A 122 -8.64 36.52 8.40
CA ASN A 122 -8.14 37.03 9.68
C ASN A 122 -9.35 37.59 10.42
N ARG A 123 -9.99 36.76 11.23
CA ARG A 123 -10.97 37.20 12.22
C ARG A 123 -10.14 37.85 13.32
N GLN A 124 -10.00 39.16 13.24
CA GLN A 124 -9.73 39.98 14.43
C GLN A 124 -11.00 40.01 15.30
#